data_AF-A0A1X1EN75-F1
#
_entry.id   AF-A0A1X1EN75-F1
#
_cell.length_a   1.000
_cell.length_b   1.000
_cell.length_c   1.000
_cell.angle_alpha   90.00
_cell.angle_beta   90.00
_cell.angle_gamma   90.00
#
_symmetry.space_group_name_H-M   'P 1'
#
loop_
_entity.id
_entity.type
_entity.pdbx_description
1 polymer ?
#
loop_
_entity_poly.entity_id
_entity_poly.type
_entity_poly.pdbx_seq_one_letter_code
_entity_poly.pdbx_strand_id
1 'polypeptide(L)' 'MTDSQNEDELIKSTYWEACRLTGMVCLSKAGNGEEISREEIKRDLLLLLREQVNKTDEAEPALIFAIEQLMEPPL' A
#
# COMPACT_ATOMS: atom_id res chain seq x y z
N MET A 1 6.00 -16.91 23.87
CA MET A 1 5.95 -15.74 22.96
C MET A 1 4.98 -14.77 23.58
N THR A 2 5.43 -13.54 23.84
CA THR A 2 4.62 -12.49 24.47
C THR A 2 3.83 -11.73 23.42
N ASP A 3 2.66 -11.21 23.76
CA ASP A 3 1.78 -10.49 22.82
C ASP A 3 2.51 -9.36 22.06
N SER A 4 3.45 -8.68 22.71
CA SER A 4 4.30 -7.63 22.11
C SER A 4 5.20 -8.12 20.97
N GLN A 5 5.62 -9.39 20.94
CA GLN A 5 6.44 -9.91 19.84
C GLN A 5 5.61 -10.17 18.58
N ASN A 6 4.34 -10.55 18.76
CA ASN A 6 3.42 -10.81 17.65
C ASN A 6 2.96 -9.50 16.98
N GLU A 7 2.77 -8.43 17.75
CA GLU A 7 2.46 -7.09 17.20
C GLU A 7 3.60 -6.53 16.35
N ASP A 8 4.85 -6.65 16.80
CA ASP A 8 6.02 -6.20 16.05
C ASP A 8 6.19 -6.95 14.72
N GLU A 9 5.90 -8.26 14.70
CA GLU A 9 5.91 -9.07 13.49
C GLU A 9 4.80 -8.66 12.52
N LEU A 10 3.59 -8.39 13.03
CA LEU A 10 2.45 -7.93 12.24
C LEU A 10 2.68 -6.54 11.63
N ILE A 11 3.27 -5.62 12.39
CA ILE A 11 3.64 -4.29 11.90
C ILE A 11 4.68 -4.42 10.78
N LYS A 12 5.71 -5.25 10.98
CA LYS A 12 6.72 -5.51 9.94
C LYS A 12 6.08 -6.11 8.70
N SER A 13 5.21 -7.11 8.83
CA SER A 13 4.55 -7.72 7.66
C SER A 13 3.70 -6.71 6.90
N THR A 14 2.97 -5.85 7.61
CA THR A 14 2.14 -4.80 7.02
C THR A 14 2.98 -3.79 6.24
N TYR A 15 4.08 -3.32 6.85
CA TYR A 15 5.02 -2.41 6.20
C TYR A 15 5.66 -3.02 4.95
N TRP A 16 6.16 -4.26 5.05
CA TRP A 16 6.78 -4.95 3.91
C TRP A 16 5.81 -5.11 2.75
N GLU A 17 4.57 -5.50 3.04
CA GLU A 17 3.55 -5.67 2.01
C GLU A 17 3.14 -4.33 1.39
N ALA A 18 3.03 -3.27 2.19
CA ALA A 18 2.77 -1.91 1.69
C ALA A 18 3.87 -1.44 0.72
N CYS A 19 5.14 -1.67 1.08
CA CYS A 19 6.27 -1.38 0.20
C CYS A 19 6.23 -2.21 -1.09
N ARG A 20 5.88 -3.50 -0.99
CA ARG A 20 5.77 -4.40 -2.16
C ARG A 20 4.69 -3.91 -3.12
N LEU A 21 3.49 -3.62 -2.62
CA LEU A 21 2.35 -3.17 -3.43
C LEU A 21 2.64 -1.82 -4.09
N THR A 22 3.20 -0.87 -3.34
CA THR A 22 3.63 0.42 -3.87
C THR A 22 4.69 0.26 -4.96
N GLY A 23 5.69 -0.61 -4.72
CA GLY A 23 6.72 -0.92 -5.70
C GLY A 23 6.16 -1.53 -6.99
N MET A 24 5.16 -2.42 -6.88
CA MET A 24 4.48 -2.99 -8.04
C MET A 24 3.74 -1.94 -8.86
N VAL A 25 3.07 -0.98 -8.21
CA VAL A 25 2.44 0.16 -8.89
C VAL A 25 3.50 0.97 -9.64
N CYS A 26 4.59 1.36 -8.98
CA CYS A 26 5.67 2.11 -9.62
C CYS A 26 6.25 1.37 -10.84
N LEU A 27 6.51 0.07 -10.72
CA LEU A 27 7.03 -0.75 -11.82
C LEU A 27 6.04 -0.85 -12.99
N SER A 28 4.75 -1.01 -12.69
CA SER A 28 3.70 -1.04 -13.72
C SER A 28 3.65 0.28 -14.50
N LYS A 29 3.66 1.42 -13.79
CA LYS A 29 3.65 2.74 -14.42
C LYS A 29 4.91 2.98 -15.26
N ALA A 30 6.08 2.66 -14.72
CA ALA A 30 7.36 2.75 -15.44
C ALA A 30 7.33 1.91 -16.74
N GLY A 31 6.82 0.67 -16.65
CA GLY A 31 6.68 -0.23 -17.80
C GLY A 31 5.77 0.32 -18.90
N ASN A 32 4.76 1.10 -18.52
CA ASN A 32 3.83 1.76 -19.44
C ASN A 32 4.33 3.13 -19.94
N GLY A 33 5.47 3.62 -19.46
CA GLY A 33 5.97 4.96 -19.78
C GLY A 33 5.13 6.09 -19.15
N GLU A 34 4.40 5.79 -18.07
CA GLU A 34 3.56 6.74 -17.35
C GLU A 34 4.37 7.57 -16.34
N GLU A 35 3.82 8.74 -15.98
CA GLU A 35 4.38 9.56 -14.92
C GLU A 35 4.31 8.85 -13.56
N ILE A 36 5.40 8.88 -12.81
CA ILE A 36 5.45 8.40 -11.43
C ILE A 36 5.47 9.63 -10.52
N SER A 37 4.30 10.00 -10.00
CA SER A 37 4.12 11.04 -9.00
C SER A 37 3.42 10.48 -7.76
N ARG A 38 3.55 11.18 -6.64
CA ARG A 38 2.88 10.82 -5.39
C ARG A 38 1.36 10.70 -5.59
N GLU A 39 0.79 11.63 -6.32
CA GLU A 39 -0.64 11.70 -6.63
C GLU A 39 -1.09 10.50 -7.46
N GLU A 40 -0.33 10.13 -8.48
CA GLU A 40 -0.64 9.00 -9.35
C GLU A 40 -0.50 7.66 -8.60
N ILE A 41 0.57 7.47 -7.82
CA ILE A 41 0.74 6.26 -7.00
C ILE A 41 -0.43 6.12 -6.01
N LYS A 42 -0.81 7.21 -5.33
CA LYS A 42 -1.93 7.21 -4.39
C LYS A 42 -3.25 6.84 -5.09
N ARG A 43 -3.48 7.36 -6.29
CA ARG A 43 -4.67 7.06 -7.09
C ARG A 43 -4.74 5.58 -7.43
N ASP A 44 -3.64 4.99 -7.89
CA ASP A 44 -3.61 3.59 -8.32
C ASP A 44 -3.76 2.64 -7.12
N LEU A 45 -3.16 2.96 -5.97
CA LEU A 45 -3.38 2.22 -4.72
C LEU A 45 -4.84 2.29 -4.22
N LEU A 46 -5.49 3.46 -4.33
CA LEU A 46 -6.91 3.61 -4.00
C LEU A 46 -7.81 2.77 -4.91
N LEU A 47 -7.48 2.68 -6.21
CA LEU A 47 -8.21 1.83 -7.15
C LEU A 47 -8.04 0.36 -6.79
N LEU A 48 -6.81 -0.06 -6.48
CA LEU A 48 -6.52 -1.44 -6.06
C LEU A 48 -7.28 -1.81 -4.78
N LEU A 49 -7.32 -0.92 -3.79
CA LEU A 49 -8.09 -1.13 -2.56
C LEU A 49 -9.59 -1.28 -2.84
N ARG A 50 -10.16 -0.42 -3.69
CA ARG A 50 -11.58 -0.53 -4.08
C ARG A 50 -11.88 -1.85 -4.77
N GLU A 51 -11.03 -2.28 -5.70
CA GLU A 51 -11.20 -3.55 -6.39
C GLU A 51 -11.12 -4.74 -5.44
N GLN A 52 -10.21 -4.72 -4.48
CA GLN A 52 -10.06 -5.77 -3.49
C GLN A 52 -11.28 -5.82 -2.55
N VAL A 53 -11.72 -4.68 -2.00
CA VAL A 53 -12.92 -4.61 -1.15
C VAL A 53 -14.14 -5.14 -1.90
N ASN A 54 -14.32 -4.76 -3.17
CA ASN A 54 -15.42 -5.27 -3.99
C ASN A 54 -15.39 -6.80 -4.21
N LYS A 55 -14.21 -7.43 -4.10
CA LYS A 55 -14.02 -8.88 -4.31
C LYS A 55 -14.10 -9.69 -3.01
N THR A 56 -13.72 -9.09 -1.89
CA THR A 56 -13.47 -9.80 -0.63
C THR A 56 -14.30 -9.30 0.55
N ASP A 57 -15.02 -8.18 0.40
CA ASP A 57 -15.68 -7.42 1.47
C ASP A 57 -14.73 -6.98 2.61
N GLU A 58 -13.41 -7.10 2.41
CA GLU A 58 -12.38 -6.76 3.38
C GLU A 58 -11.38 -5.77 2.78
N ALA A 59 -10.87 -4.86 3.61
CA ALA A 59 -9.85 -3.89 3.22
C ALA A 59 -8.47 -4.40 3.66
N GLU A 60 -7.51 -4.50 2.73
CA GLU A 60 -6.14 -4.91 3.05
C GLU A 60 -5.43 -3.83 3.88
N PRO A 61 -5.00 -4.13 5.13
CA PRO A 61 -4.29 -3.19 5.98
C PRO A 61 -3.04 -2.59 5.32
N ALA A 62 -2.29 -3.39 4.54
CA ALA A 62 -1.11 -2.91 3.85
C ALA A 62 -1.41 -1.84 2.78
N LEU A 63 -2.55 -1.95 2.08
CA LEU A 63 -2.99 -0.92 1.12
C LEU A 63 -3.42 0.36 1.81
N ILE A 64 -4.18 0.24 2.91
CA ILE A 64 -4.58 1.39 3.72
C ILE A 64 -3.33 2.14 4.20
N PHE A 65 -2.40 1.41 4.81
CA PHE A 65 -1.16 1.97 5.32
C PHE A 65 -0.36 2.69 4.22
N ALA A 66 -0.18 2.07 3.05
CA ALA A 66 0.52 2.70 1.93
C ALA A 66 -0.13 4.01 1.46
N ILE A 67 -1.47 4.04 1.39
CA ILE A 67 -2.24 5.23 1.00
C ILE A 67 -2.07 6.35 2.03
N GLU A 68 -2.16 6.02 3.33
CA GLU A 68 -1.99 6.99 4.42
C GLU A 68 -0.61 7.64 4.41
N GLN A 69 0.45 6.87 4.18
CA GLN A 69 1.81 7.41 4.03
C GLN A 69 1.93 8.39 2.85
N LEU A 70 1.09 8.25 1.83
CA LEU A 70 1.02 9.17 0.68
C LEU A 70 0.01 10.30 0.88
N MET A 71 -0.71 10.36 2.00
CA MET A 71 -1.61 11.47 2.36
C MET A 71 -0.94 12.52 3.22
N GLU A 72 0.06 12.16 4.02
CA GLU A 72 0.79 13.13 4.84
C GLU A 72 1.80 13.94 4.00
N PRO A 73 1.89 15.27 4.14
CA PRO A 73 2.96 16.03 3.50
C PRO A 73 4.32 15.48 3.95
N PRO A 74 5.34 15.41 3.07
CA PRO A 74 6.68 14.99 3.49
C PRO A 74 7.15 15.93 4.61
N LEU A 75 7.66 15.34 5.71
CA LEU A 75 8.30 16.05 6.81
C LEU A 75 9.49 16.88 6.33
#